data_AF-A0A1Z8X547-F1
#
_entry.id   AF-A0A1Z8X547-F1
#
_cell.length_a   1.000
_cell.length_b   1.000
_cell.length_c   1.000
_cell.angle_alpha   90.00
_cell.angle_beta   90.00
_cell.angle_gamma   90.00
#
_symmetry.space_group_name_H-M   'P 1'
#
loop_
_entity.id
_entity.type
_entity.pdbx_description
1 polymer ?
#
loop_
_entity_poly.entity_id
_entity_poly.type
_entity_poly.pdbx_seq_one_letter_code
_entity_poly.pdbx_strand_id
1 'polypeptide(L)'
;MKNYKLFIFGLAFALSASFLNAHHNIQAEFGSFDSPLSYIEGNVVDIRWGNPHVSVFIEITNGDLPVGETWQIQGHGPDGMGQYGLGADFFNIGSSFRGYVYPNLRGLPVAFPRAVGHQDGQLLSAQRFRDYQDIANGVEMVDGIFIDSQIKSVCVSADRRPRLAGAAAVRKLQEKGLLKEDGTFIGIESTCIDAPASAL
;
A
#
# COMPACT_ATOMS: atom_id res chain seq x y z
N MET A 1 53.77 -3.06 -12.94
CA MET A 1 52.62 -3.93 -13.27
C MET A 1 51.77 -4.38 -12.07
N LYS A 2 51.93 -3.83 -10.84
CA LYS A 2 51.15 -4.27 -9.65
C LYS A 2 49.94 -3.38 -9.32
N ASN A 3 49.95 -2.12 -9.76
CA ASN A 3 48.99 -1.10 -9.30
C ASN A 3 47.67 -1.11 -10.08
N TYR A 4 47.67 -1.56 -11.33
CA TYR A 4 46.45 -1.61 -12.15
C TYR A 4 45.49 -2.71 -11.67
N LYS A 5 45.99 -3.81 -11.10
CA LYS A 5 45.14 -4.88 -10.54
C LYS A 5 44.35 -4.39 -9.33
N LEU A 6 44.98 -3.58 -8.47
CA LEU A 6 44.32 -2.96 -7.32
C LEU A 6 43.25 -1.95 -7.79
N PHE A 7 43.55 -1.19 -8.84
CA PHE A 7 42.61 -0.24 -9.43
C PHE A 7 41.42 -0.93 -10.10
N ILE A 8 41.65 -2.00 -10.87
CA ILE A 8 40.59 -2.81 -11.48
C ILE A 8 39.73 -3.48 -10.40
N PHE A 9 40.34 -4.00 -9.33
CA PHE A 9 39.61 -4.62 -8.23
C PHE A 9 38.75 -3.59 -7.46
N GLY A 10 39.30 -2.39 -7.21
CA GLY A 10 38.56 -1.28 -6.61
C GLY A 10 37.40 -0.80 -7.48
N LEU A 11 37.60 -0.71 -8.80
CA LEU A 11 36.56 -0.30 -9.75
C LEU A 11 35.45 -1.36 -9.86
N ALA A 12 35.81 -2.65 -9.90
CA ALA A 12 34.85 -3.75 -9.90
C ALA A 12 34.02 -3.79 -8.59
N PHE A 13 34.66 -3.54 -7.44
CA PHE A 13 33.96 -3.46 -6.16
C PHE A 13 33.01 -2.26 -6.09
N ALA A 14 33.44 -1.09 -6.56
CA ALA A 14 32.60 0.11 -6.62
C ALA A 14 31.39 -0.06 -7.55
N LEU A 15 31.57 -0.73 -8.70
CA LEU A 15 30.49 -1.05 -9.64
C LEU A 15 29.49 -2.07 -9.07
N SER A 16 29.93 -2.98 -8.19
CA SER A 16 29.02 -3.93 -7.53
C SER A 16 28.16 -3.30 -6.42
N ALA A 17 28.59 -2.19 -5.83
CA ALA A 17 27.83 -1.48 -4.79
C ALA A 17 26.60 -0.72 -5.34
N SER A 18 26.58 -0.41 -6.64
CA SER A 18 25.50 0.35 -7.28
C SER A 18 24.18 -0.43 -7.44
N PHE A 19 24.20 -1.75 -7.20
CA PHE A 19 23.01 -2.61 -7.27
C PHE A 19 22.35 -2.88 -5.91
N LEU A 20 22.74 -2.15 -4.87
CA LEU A 20 22.00 -2.18 -3.60
C LEU A 20 20.68 -1.42 -3.79
N ASN A 21 19.68 -2.15 -4.30
CA ASN A 21 18.29 -1.72 -4.33
C ASN A 21 17.79 -1.64 -2.88
N ALA A 22 17.99 -0.48 -2.25
CA ALA A 22 17.64 -0.23 -0.87
C ALA A 22 16.11 -0.17 -0.74
N HIS A 23 15.48 -1.34 -0.55
CA HIS A 23 14.11 -1.40 -0.04
C HIS A 23 14.15 -0.97 1.42
N HIS A 24 13.92 0.33 1.66
CA HIS A 24 13.69 0.86 2.99
C HIS A 24 12.45 0.22 3.63
N ASN A 25 12.48 0.09 4.97
CA ASN A 25 11.35 -0.41 5.72
C ASN A 25 10.30 0.70 5.86
N ILE A 26 9.10 0.50 5.31
CA ILE A 26 7.95 1.41 5.43
C ILE A 26 7.74 1.84 6.89
N GLN A 27 7.87 0.92 7.85
CA GLN A 27 7.63 1.23 9.26
C GLN A 27 8.71 2.13 9.88
N ALA A 28 9.92 2.16 9.30
CA ALA A 28 10.96 3.09 9.74
C ALA A 28 10.70 4.53 9.27
N GLU A 29 9.86 4.70 8.25
CA GLU A 29 9.56 6.02 7.67
C GLU A 29 8.20 6.56 8.12
N PHE A 30 7.21 5.70 8.30
CA PHE A 30 5.81 6.07 8.57
C PHE A 30 5.29 5.56 9.92
N GLY A 31 6.14 4.89 10.72
CA GLY A 31 5.77 4.34 12.02
C GLY A 31 5.34 2.88 11.98
N SER A 32 5.11 2.29 13.15
CA SER A 32 4.57 0.93 13.22
C SER A 32 3.16 0.89 12.64
N PHE A 33 2.66 -0.29 12.30
CA PHE A 33 1.29 -0.40 11.77
C PHE A 33 0.19 0.05 12.76
N ASP A 34 0.53 0.12 14.05
CA ASP A 34 -0.36 0.61 15.10
C ASP A 34 -0.19 2.13 15.35
N SER A 35 0.65 2.80 14.56
CA SER A 35 0.73 4.26 14.56
C SER A 35 -0.62 4.88 14.13
N PRO A 36 -0.98 6.05 14.69
CA PRO A 36 -2.21 6.74 14.31
C PRO A 36 -2.27 7.00 12.81
N LEU A 37 -3.46 6.75 12.23
CA LEU A 37 -3.78 7.11 10.87
C LEU A 37 -4.29 8.55 10.81
N SER A 38 -3.96 9.25 9.74
CA SER A 38 -4.61 10.51 9.35
C SER A 38 -5.65 10.22 8.27
N TYR A 39 -6.86 10.73 8.47
CA TYR A 39 -7.86 10.83 7.42
C TYR A 39 -7.55 12.04 6.54
N ILE A 40 -7.62 11.88 5.23
CA ILE A 40 -7.44 12.98 4.28
C ILE A 40 -8.46 12.91 3.15
N GLU A 41 -8.86 14.09 2.68
CA GLU A 41 -9.55 14.28 1.39
C GLU A 41 -8.78 15.32 0.57
N GLY A 42 -8.85 15.20 -0.74
CA GLY A 42 -8.19 16.13 -1.64
C GLY A 42 -8.44 15.86 -3.10
N ASN A 43 -7.70 16.56 -3.94
CA ASN A 43 -7.72 16.37 -5.40
C ASN A 43 -6.36 15.87 -5.86
N VAL A 44 -6.35 14.91 -6.78
CA VAL A 44 -5.11 14.42 -7.40
C VAL A 44 -4.54 15.52 -8.32
N VAL A 45 -3.29 15.92 -8.12
CA VAL A 45 -2.63 16.99 -8.91
C VAL A 45 -1.44 16.50 -9.75
N ASP A 46 -0.81 15.40 -9.38
CA ASP A 46 0.26 14.74 -10.17
C ASP A 46 0.26 13.23 -9.88
N ILE A 47 0.70 12.43 -10.85
CA ILE A 47 0.84 10.98 -10.72
C ILE A 47 2.17 10.55 -11.33
N ARG A 48 3.00 9.87 -10.55
CA ARG A 48 4.24 9.24 -11.01
C ARG A 48 4.13 7.74 -10.85
N TRP A 49 3.89 7.06 -11.97
CA TRP A 49 3.67 5.62 -12.00
C TRP A 49 4.91 4.88 -12.45
N GLY A 50 5.76 4.48 -11.51
CA GLY A 50 7.02 3.80 -11.81
C GLY A 50 7.60 3.05 -10.61
N ASN A 51 8.61 2.24 -10.87
CA ASN A 51 9.38 1.58 -9.80
C ASN A 51 10.38 2.55 -9.15
N PRO A 52 10.71 2.39 -7.86
CA PRO A 52 10.26 1.32 -6.95
C PRO A 52 8.90 1.58 -6.28
N HIS A 53 8.41 2.83 -6.27
CA HIS A 53 7.16 3.22 -5.63
C HIS A 53 6.37 4.16 -6.54
N VAL A 54 5.07 3.90 -6.67
CA VAL A 54 4.17 4.88 -7.28
C VAL A 54 3.98 6.07 -6.34
N SER A 55 3.77 7.24 -6.90
CA SER A 55 3.48 8.45 -6.13
C SER A 55 2.27 9.15 -6.71
N VAL A 56 1.28 9.42 -5.86
CA VAL A 56 0.09 10.21 -6.19
C VAL A 56 0.16 11.48 -5.36
N PHE A 57 0.18 12.63 -5.99
CA PHE A 57 0.24 13.91 -5.29
C PHE A 57 -1.18 14.45 -5.12
N ILE A 58 -1.53 14.80 -3.88
CA ILE A 58 -2.86 15.25 -3.50
C ILE A 58 -2.77 16.65 -2.94
N GLU A 59 -3.53 17.60 -3.49
CA GLU A 59 -3.81 18.86 -2.82
C GLU A 59 -4.91 18.63 -1.77
N ILE A 60 -4.57 18.82 -0.50
CA ILE A 60 -5.46 18.52 0.63
C ILE A 60 -6.62 19.52 0.67
N THR A 61 -7.84 19.02 0.71
CA THR A 61 -9.06 19.84 0.83
C THR A 61 -9.75 19.68 2.17
N ASN A 62 -9.51 18.57 2.89
CA ASN A 62 -10.13 18.29 4.19
C ASN A 62 -9.36 17.17 4.94
N GLY A 63 -9.67 16.99 6.23
CA GLY A 63 -9.12 15.94 7.07
C GLY A 63 -8.06 16.45 8.06
N ASP A 64 -7.17 15.55 8.47
CA ASP A 64 -6.23 15.78 9.56
C ASP A 64 -4.91 16.45 9.11
N LEU A 65 -4.62 16.44 7.80
CA LEU A 65 -3.44 17.09 7.23
C LEU A 65 -3.74 18.54 6.80
N PRO A 66 -2.73 19.43 6.71
CA PRO A 66 -2.96 20.85 6.41
C PRO A 66 -3.63 21.08 5.04
N VAL A 67 -4.79 21.73 5.07
CA VAL A 67 -5.56 22.10 3.87
C VAL A 67 -4.77 23.08 2.99
N GLY A 68 -4.80 22.86 1.67
CA GLY A 68 -4.09 23.65 0.65
C GLY A 68 -2.64 23.20 0.41
N GLU A 69 -2.10 22.28 1.22
CA GLU A 69 -0.79 21.71 0.95
C GLU A 69 -0.88 20.54 -0.04
N THR A 70 0.17 20.37 -0.85
CA THR A 70 0.34 19.19 -1.71
C THR A 70 1.14 18.12 -0.98
N TRP A 71 0.53 16.95 -0.82
CA TRP A 71 1.13 15.79 -0.16
C TRP A 71 1.36 14.65 -1.15
N GLN A 72 2.53 14.01 -1.04
CA GLN A 72 2.83 12.79 -1.80
C GLN A 72 2.29 11.57 -1.07
N ILE A 73 1.38 10.84 -1.70
CA ILE A 73 0.94 9.52 -1.26
C ILE A 73 1.82 8.48 -1.95
N GLN A 74 2.78 7.94 -1.20
CA GLN A 74 3.72 6.94 -1.68
C GLN A 74 3.11 5.55 -1.57
N GLY A 75 2.83 4.89 -2.69
CA GLY A 75 2.28 3.54 -2.71
C GLY A 75 3.37 2.45 -2.75
N HIS A 76 2.95 1.22 -3.02
CA HIS A 76 3.86 0.14 -3.42
C HIS A 76 4.38 0.34 -4.86
N GLY A 77 5.21 -0.58 -5.36
CA GLY A 77 5.54 -0.63 -6.78
C GLY A 77 4.29 -0.89 -7.65
N PRO A 78 4.32 -0.54 -8.96
CA PRO A 78 3.19 -0.67 -9.87
C PRO A 78 2.45 -2.00 -9.81
N ASP A 79 3.19 -3.12 -9.83
CA ASP A 79 2.61 -4.47 -9.79
C ASP A 79 1.90 -4.78 -8.47
N GLY A 80 2.45 -4.29 -7.36
CA GLY A 80 1.86 -4.47 -6.04
C GLY A 80 0.56 -3.68 -5.90
N MET A 81 0.56 -2.44 -6.38
CA MET A 81 -0.64 -1.59 -6.41
C MET A 81 -1.73 -2.19 -7.30
N GLY A 82 -1.38 -2.64 -8.50
CA GLY A 82 -2.31 -3.32 -9.42
C GLY A 82 -2.93 -4.59 -8.82
N GLN A 83 -2.15 -5.40 -8.10
CA GLN A 83 -2.68 -6.57 -7.38
C GLN A 83 -3.68 -6.22 -6.28
N TYR A 84 -3.66 -4.98 -5.79
CA TYR A 84 -4.60 -4.49 -4.80
C TYR A 84 -5.84 -3.85 -5.42
N GLY A 85 -5.94 -3.83 -6.75
CA GLY A 85 -7.02 -3.15 -7.48
C GLY A 85 -6.83 -1.63 -7.59
N LEU A 86 -5.64 -1.13 -7.25
CA LEU A 86 -5.26 0.27 -7.31
C LEU A 86 -4.34 0.46 -8.52
N GLY A 87 -4.89 0.31 -9.73
CA GLY A 87 -4.14 0.51 -10.98
C GLY A 87 -3.85 1.98 -11.28
N ALA A 88 -3.11 2.26 -12.34
CA ALA A 88 -2.84 3.64 -12.76
C ALA A 88 -4.13 4.38 -13.15
N ASP A 89 -5.09 3.66 -13.73
CA ASP A 89 -6.43 4.09 -14.13
C ASP A 89 -7.37 4.41 -12.95
N PHE A 90 -7.08 3.85 -11.77
CA PHE A 90 -7.78 4.21 -10.54
C PHE A 90 -7.52 5.67 -10.14
N PHE A 91 -6.34 6.21 -10.47
CA PHE A 91 -5.97 7.58 -10.15
C PHE A 91 -6.06 8.46 -11.40
N ASN A 92 -6.82 9.55 -11.33
CA ASN A 92 -6.92 10.50 -12.43
C ASN A 92 -6.59 11.90 -11.92
N ILE A 93 -5.73 12.65 -12.62
CA ILE A 93 -5.46 14.06 -12.27
C ILE A 93 -6.79 14.84 -12.32
N GLY A 94 -7.05 15.64 -11.29
CA GLY A 94 -8.30 16.38 -11.08
C GLY A 94 -9.41 15.58 -10.41
N SER A 95 -9.26 14.26 -10.24
CA SER A 95 -10.24 13.44 -9.52
C SER A 95 -10.14 13.63 -8.00
N SER A 96 -11.25 13.37 -7.32
CA SER A 96 -11.29 13.38 -5.86
C SER A 96 -10.58 12.15 -5.28
N PHE A 97 -9.98 12.38 -4.13
CA PHE A 97 -9.26 11.41 -3.34
C PHE A 97 -9.75 11.47 -1.90
N ARG A 98 -9.92 10.31 -1.27
CA ARG A 98 -10.02 10.16 0.18
C ARG A 98 -9.19 8.96 0.64
N GLY A 99 -8.71 8.99 1.87
CA GLY A 99 -7.99 7.84 2.40
C GLY A 99 -7.58 7.98 3.85
N TYR A 100 -7.19 6.84 4.41
CA TYR A 100 -6.45 6.77 5.66
C TYR A 100 -4.98 6.53 5.33
N VAL A 101 -4.11 7.36 5.89
CA VAL A 101 -2.66 7.34 5.59
C VAL A 101 -1.85 7.35 6.87
N TYR A 102 -0.65 6.79 6.80
CA TYR A 102 0.40 6.94 7.79
C TYR A 102 1.29 8.13 7.38
N PRO A 103 1.27 9.26 8.11
CA PRO A 103 2.14 10.40 7.80
C PRO A 103 3.61 10.06 8.04
N ASN A 104 4.51 10.74 7.33
CA ASN A 104 5.95 10.60 7.56
C ASN A 104 6.33 10.97 9.01
N LEU A 105 7.13 10.14 9.67
CA LEU A 105 7.58 10.36 11.05
C LEU A 105 8.38 11.67 11.24
N ARG A 106 8.95 12.21 10.17
CA ARG A 106 9.76 13.45 10.19
C ARG A 106 8.96 14.68 9.76
N GLY A 107 7.65 14.58 9.56
CA GLY A 107 6.79 15.70 9.16
C GLY A 107 7.02 16.19 7.73
N LEU A 108 7.64 15.37 6.88
CA LEU A 108 7.68 15.65 5.44
C LEU A 108 6.28 15.49 4.84
N PRO A 109 5.92 16.23 3.78
CA PRO A 109 4.62 16.15 3.10
C PRO A 109 4.51 14.87 2.25
N VAL A 110 4.72 13.72 2.89
CA VAL A 110 4.70 12.38 2.32
C VAL A 110 3.94 11.48 3.28
N ALA A 111 3.10 10.60 2.76
CA ALA A 111 2.36 9.64 3.56
C ALA A 111 2.25 8.29 2.84
N PHE A 112 2.07 7.21 3.61
CA PHE A 112 1.89 5.86 3.09
C PHE A 112 0.43 5.43 3.26
N PRO A 113 -0.26 4.97 2.20
CA PRO A 113 -1.69 4.70 2.27
C PRO A 113 -1.99 3.40 3.03
N ARG A 114 -2.93 3.44 3.98
CA ARG A 114 -3.58 2.24 4.55
C ARG A 114 -4.72 1.78 3.65
N ALA A 115 -5.52 2.73 3.19
CA ALA A 115 -6.62 2.53 2.24
C ALA A 115 -6.97 3.85 1.55
N VAL A 116 -7.38 3.78 0.29
CA VAL A 116 -7.69 4.95 -0.55
C VAL A 116 -8.93 4.71 -1.40
N GLY A 117 -9.62 5.78 -1.79
CA GLY A 117 -10.84 5.77 -2.58
C GLY A 117 -11.12 7.13 -3.20
N HIS A 118 -12.15 7.19 -4.04
CA HIS A 118 -12.77 8.46 -4.41
C HIS A 118 -13.71 8.93 -3.30
N GLN A 119 -14.03 10.23 -3.25
CA GLN A 119 -14.77 10.88 -2.15
C GLN A 119 -16.05 10.13 -1.72
N ASP A 120 -16.81 9.59 -2.69
CA ASP A 120 -18.06 8.85 -2.44
C ASP A 120 -17.93 7.33 -2.64
N GLY A 121 -16.75 6.84 -3.01
CA GLY A 121 -16.49 5.45 -3.35
C GLY A 121 -15.83 4.69 -2.20
N GLN A 122 -16.06 3.38 -2.12
CA GLN A 122 -15.46 2.53 -1.09
C GLN A 122 -13.93 2.68 -1.02
N LEU A 123 -13.38 2.70 0.20
CA LEU A 123 -11.93 2.66 0.38
C LEU A 123 -11.41 1.28 0.02
N LEU A 124 -10.45 1.19 -0.89
CA LEU A 124 -9.72 -0.03 -1.19
C LEU A 124 -8.45 -0.07 -0.36
N SER A 125 -8.19 -1.22 0.27
CA SER A 125 -6.96 -1.44 1.01
C SER A 125 -5.74 -1.32 0.10
N ALA A 126 -4.76 -0.53 0.55
CA ALA A 126 -3.46 -0.42 -0.10
C ALA A 126 -2.40 -1.31 0.57
N GLN A 127 -2.79 -2.14 1.57
CA GLN A 127 -1.87 -2.95 2.37
C GLN A 127 -2.45 -4.33 2.72
N ARG A 128 -2.46 -5.25 1.74
CA ARG A 128 -3.01 -6.62 1.94
C ARG A 128 -2.37 -7.40 3.08
N PHE A 129 -1.06 -7.27 3.24
CA PHE A 129 -0.35 -7.94 4.34
C PHE A 129 -0.86 -7.45 5.71
N ARG A 130 -1.22 -6.17 5.82
CA ARG A 130 -1.75 -5.61 7.06
C ARG A 130 -3.20 -6.06 7.28
N ASP A 131 -4.00 -6.16 6.22
CA ASP A 131 -5.35 -6.72 6.32
C ASP A 131 -5.35 -8.11 6.97
N TYR A 132 -4.43 -8.97 6.55
CA TYR A 132 -4.28 -10.30 7.15
C TYR A 132 -3.88 -10.26 8.63
N GLN A 133 -3.06 -9.29 9.03
CA GLN A 133 -2.70 -9.09 10.44
C GLN A 133 -3.89 -8.60 11.26
N ASP A 134 -4.68 -7.67 10.72
CA ASP A 134 -5.89 -7.14 11.37
C ASP A 134 -6.91 -8.27 11.59
N ILE A 135 -7.17 -9.08 10.55
CA ILE A 135 -8.06 -10.25 10.62
C ILE A 135 -7.53 -11.29 11.62
N ALA A 136 -6.22 -11.56 11.58
CA ALA A 136 -5.57 -12.46 12.54
C ALA A 136 -5.74 -12.00 13.99
N ASN A 137 -5.82 -10.68 14.20
CA ASN A 137 -6.00 -10.05 15.50
C ASN A 137 -7.48 -9.82 15.87
N GLY A 138 -8.42 -10.30 15.05
CA GLY A 138 -9.84 -10.31 15.37
C GLY A 138 -10.62 -9.10 14.88
N VAL A 139 -10.07 -8.27 13.99
CA VAL A 139 -10.86 -7.24 13.31
C VAL A 139 -11.92 -7.92 12.46
N GLU A 140 -13.17 -7.50 12.63
CA GLU A 140 -14.31 -8.08 11.93
C GLU A 140 -14.39 -7.60 10.47
N MET A 141 -14.79 -8.54 9.61
CA MET A 141 -15.13 -8.23 8.22
C MET A 141 -16.46 -8.87 7.87
N VAL A 142 -17.30 -8.12 7.17
CA VAL A 142 -18.53 -8.63 6.55
C VAL A 142 -18.39 -8.37 5.07
N ASP A 143 -18.55 -9.43 4.26
CA ASP A 143 -18.44 -9.36 2.82
C ASP A 143 -17.16 -8.66 2.34
N GLY A 144 -16.00 -9.01 2.93
CA GLY A 144 -14.69 -8.45 2.57
C GLY A 144 -14.49 -6.97 2.92
N ILE A 145 -15.37 -6.40 3.74
CA ILE A 145 -15.34 -5.01 4.22
C ILE A 145 -15.08 -5.03 5.72
N PHE A 146 -14.08 -4.27 6.17
CA PHE A 146 -13.90 -3.96 7.58
C PHE A 146 -15.06 -3.07 8.07
N ILE A 147 -15.85 -3.56 9.03
CA ILE A 147 -17.15 -2.96 9.40
C ILE A 147 -16.99 -1.49 9.84
N ASP A 148 -16.03 -1.22 10.73
CA ASP A 148 -15.88 0.12 11.33
C ASP A 148 -15.21 1.14 10.42
N SER A 149 -14.36 0.69 9.50
CA SER A 149 -13.56 1.57 8.63
C SER A 149 -14.08 1.67 7.21
N GLN A 150 -15.06 0.84 6.83
CA GLN A 150 -15.57 0.69 5.47
C GLN A 150 -14.48 0.35 4.43
N ILE A 151 -13.32 -0.14 4.87
CA ILE A 151 -12.20 -0.51 4.02
C ILE A 151 -12.47 -1.89 3.41
N LYS A 152 -12.39 -1.97 2.09
CA LYS A 152 -12.41 -3.21 1.33
C LYS A 152 -11.03 -3.81 1.25
N SER A 153 -10.88 -4.99 1.83
CA SER A 153 -9.59 -5.69 1.95
C SER A 153 -9.51 -6.94 1.09
N VAL A 154 -10.67 -7.44 0.63
CA VAL A 154 -10.75 -8.58 -0.27
C VAL A 154 -11.04 -8.05 -1.67
N CYS A 155 -9.97 -7.73 -2.38
CA CYS A 155 -10.04 -7.69 -3.84
C CYS A 155 -9.59 -9.03 -4.43
N VAL A 156 -10.05 -9.35 -5.63
CA VAL A 156 -9.67 -10.59 -6.34
C VAL A 156 -8.22 -10.45 -6.81
N SER A 157 -7.26 -10.57 -5.89
CA SER A 157 -5.87 -10.81 -6.24
C SER A 157 -5.73 -12.29 -6.56
N ALA A 158 -5.02 -12.61 -7.63
CA ALA A 158 -4.70 -14.00 -7.99
C ALA A 158 -3.92 -14.72 -6.88
N ASP A 159 -3.17 -13.99 -6.05
CA ASP A 159 -2.53 -14.51 -4.83
C ASP A 159 -3.27 -14.03 -3.57
N ARG A 160 -3.99 -14.96 -2.91
CA ARG A 160 -4.64 -14.72 -1.59
C ARG A 160 -3.83 -15.32 -0.44
N ARG A 161 -2.54 -15.60 -0.64
CA ARG A 161 -1.70 -16.21 0.40
C ARG A 161 -1.13 -15.12 1.30
N PRO A 162 -1.28 -15.21 2.63
CA PRO A 162 -0.83 -14.18 3.58
C PRO A 162 0.69 -14.21 3.84
N ARG A 163 1.51 -14.45 2.79
CA ARG A 163 2.95 -14.67 2.90
C ARG A 163 3.68 -13.48 3.53
N LEU A 164 3.24 -12.27 3.20
CA LEU A 164 3.83 -11.03 3.69
C LEU A 164 3.30 -10.59 5.06
N ALA A 165 2.27 -11.26 5.60
CA ALA A 165 1.69 -10.92 6.90
C ALA A 165 2.57 -11.36 8.09
N GLY A 166 3.54 -12.24 7.84
CA GLY A 166 4.45 -12.80 8.86
C GLY A 166 3.90 -14.08 9.51
N ALA A 167 4.82 -14.95 9.94
CA ALA A 167 4.49 -16.30 10.41
C ALA A 167 3.48 -16.33 11.58
N ALA A 168 3.55 -15.36 12.49
CA ALA A 168 2.61 -15.26 13.61
C ALA A 168 1.18 -14.99 13.14
N ALA A 169 0.99 -14.07 12.18
CA ALA A 169 -0.32 -13.79 11.61
C ALA A 169 -0.86 -15.00 10.84
N VAL A 170 -0.03 -15.63 10.00
CA VAL A 170 -0.40 -16.84 9.26
C VAL A 170 -0.85 -17.95 10.20
N ARG A 171 -0.14 -18.19 11.31
CA ARG A 171 -0.53 -19.19 12.31
C ARG A 171 -1.89 -18.89 12.93
N LYS A 172 -2.14 -17.64 13.34
CA LYS A 172 -3.44 -17.24 13.88
C LYS A 172 -4.57 -17.42 12.86
N LEU A 173 -4.35 -17.08 11.59
CA LEU A 173 -5.32 -17.31 10.52
C LEU A 173 -5.63 -18.80 10.34
N GLN A 174 -4.60 -19.66 10.42
CA GLN A 174 -4.75 -21.11 10.38
C GLN A 174 -5.56 -21.63 11.58
N GLU A 175 -5.24 -21.19 12.80
CA GLU A 175 -5.95 -21.56 14.04
C GLU A 175 -7.43 -21.15 14.00
N LYS A 176 -7.74 -20.05 13.32
CA LYS A 176 -9.11 -19.57 13.08
C LYS A 176 -9.83 -20.29 11.95
N GLY A 177 -9.18 -21.24 11.25
CA GLY A 177 -9.77 -21.94 10.10
C GLY A 177 -9.98 -21.05 8.87
N LEU A 178 -9.27 -19.92 8.77
CA LEU A 178 -9.41 -18.96 7.68
C LEU A 178 -8.45 -19.23 6.51
N LEU A 179 -7.71 -20.33 6.52
CA LEU A 179 -6.83 -20.75 5.45
C LEU A 179 -7.24 -22.14 4.95
N LYS A 180 -7.20 -22.32 3.62
CA LYS A 180 -7.28 -23.64 2.98
C LYS A 180 -6.01 -24.45 3.27
N GLU A 181 -6.05 -25.75 2.97
CA GLU A 181 -4.88 -26.63 3.10
C GLU A 181 -3.65 -26.14 2.32
N ASP A 182 -3.85 -25.46 1.19
CA ASP A 182 -2.79 -24.89 0.36
C ASP A 182 -2.30 -23.50 0.83
N GLY A 183 -2.78 -23.04 1.99
CA GLY A 183 -2.45 -21.75 2.59
C GLY A 183 -3.18 -20.54 1.99
N THR A 184 -4.12 -20.77 1.07
CA THR A 184 -4.94 -19.70 0.49
C THR A 184 -5.95 -19.18 1.50
N PHE A 185 -6.05 -17.86 1.67
CA PHE A 185 -7.04 -17.25 2.56
C PHE A 185 -8.48 -17.48 2.08
N ILE A 186 -9.33 -17.90 3.00
CA ILE A 186 -10.77 -18.08 2.84
C ILE A 186 -11.43 -16.76 3.25
N GLY A 187 -11.67 -15.90 2.28
CA GLY A 187 -12.38 -14.64 2.51
C GLY A 187 -13.89 -14.85 2.63
N ILE A 188 -14.54 -13.99 3.42
CA ILE A 188 -15.97 -13.69 3.35
C ILE A 188 -16.10 -12.73 2.16
N GLU A 189 -16.85 -13.09 1.12
CA GLU A 189 -16.71 -12.49 -0.21
C GLU A 189 -17.09 -11.00 -0.27
N SER A 190 -16.21 -10.15 -0.86
CA SER A 190 -16.71 -9.14 -1.79
C SER A 190 -15.98 -9.22 -3.12
N THR A 191 -16.78 -9.25 -4.19
CA THR A 191 -16.36 -8.83 -5.53
C THR A 191 -15.86 -7.39 -5.43
N CYS A 192 -14.64 -7.06 -5.87
CA CYS A 192 -14.28 -5.66 -6.14
C CYS A 192 -15.44 -5.07 -6.94
N ILE A 193 -15.98 -3.92 -6.52
CA ILE A 193 -16.85 -3.18 -7.44
C ILE A 193 -15.93 -2.92 -8.62
N ASP A 194 -16.30 -3.41 -9.80
CA ASP A 194 -15.61 -3.10 -11.04
C ASP A 194 -15.31 -1.61 -10.98
N ALA A 195 -14.02 -1.24 -10.87
CA ALA A 195 -13.62 0.14 -11.04
C ALA A 195 -14.34 0.59 -12.33
N PRO A 196 -15.14 1.67 -12.28
CA PRO A 196 -16.14 1.94 -13.29
C PRO A 196 -15.49 1.75 -14.65
N ALA A 197 -16.00 0.75 -15.39
CA ALA A 197 -15.57 0.50 -16.75
C ALA A 197 -15.62 1.86 -17.41
N SER A 198 -14.45 2.31 -17.86
CA SER A 198 -14.24 3.48 -18.70
C SER A 198 -15.53 3.84 -19.42
N ALA A 199 -16.06 5.03 -19.14
CA ALA A 199 -16.98 5.65 -20.06
C ALA A 199 -16.29 5.59 -21.44
N LEU A 200 -16.94 4.87 -22.35
CA LEU A 200 -16.58 4.70 -23.75
C LEU A 200 -16.32 6.05 -24.43
#